data_AF-A0A820FBV0-F1
#
_entry.id   AF-A0A820FBV0-F1
#
_cell.length_a   1.000
_cell.length_b   1.000
_cell.length_c   1.000
_cell.angle_alpha   90.00
_cell.angle_beta   90.00
_cell.angle_gamma   90.00
#
_symmetry.space_group_name_H-M   'P 1'
#
loop_
_entity.id
_entity.type
_entity.pdbx_description
1 polymer ?
#
loop_
_entity_poly.entity_id
_entity_poly.type
_entity_poly.pdbx_seq_one_letter_code
_entity_poly.pdbx_strand_id
1 'polypeptide(L)'
;MNDIENYYEHLPNPYCFCFSNDNIQVQELSSPPHASGVVKDCVINCIHHTYNCLFANCDEVYKRESKQQINTTTTSMIDNNNELNEDGIQTLSTTTNVIGPSLKSLQFWHQLMYLLTCIISKDRERYSLVLNQFPSELNVGHISADTLWKLLSVDLKDHLEVYSE
;
A
#
# COMPACT_ATOMS: atom_id res chain seq x y z
N MET A 1 49.22 32.81 7.94
CA MET A 1 49.09 31.73 8.94
C MET A 1 47.59 31.45 9.03
N ASN A 2 46.98 31.06 7.92
CA ASN A 2 47.01 29.70 7.36
C ASN A 2 46.39 28.70 8.33
N ASP A 3 45.45 27.94 7.76
CA ASP A 3 45.10 26.56 8.13
C ASP A 3 43.86 26.36 9.01
N ILE A 4 42.66 26.81 8.56
CA ILE A 4 41.42 26.00 8.69
C ILE A 4 40.44 26.36 7.54
N GLU A 5 40.89 26.38 6.29
CA GLU A 5 40.00 26.65 5.12
C GLU A 5 40.05 25.53 4.08
N ASN A 6 40.44 24.31 4.49
CA ASN A 6 40.80 23.27 3.51
C ASN A 6 40.46 21.83 3.92
N TYR A 7 39.26 21.59 4.46
CA TYR A 7 38.83 20.20 4.75
C TYR A 7 37.39 19.82 4.41
N TYR A 8 36.65 20.66 3.68
CA TYR A 8 35.30 20.32 3.23
C TYR A 8 35.07 20.50 1.72
N GLU A 9 36.13 20.58 0.93
CA GLU A 9 35.98 20.92 -0.48
C GLU A 9 35.73 19.73 -1.44
N HIS A 10 35.86 18.46 -1.03
CA HIS A 10 35.87 17.35 -2.01
C HIS A 10 34.97 16.16 -1.66
N LEU A 11 33.64 16.35 -1.69
CA LEU A 11 32.70 15.30 -2.14
C LEU A 11 31.44 15.96 -2.73
N PRO A 12 31.12 15.79 -4.03
CA PRO A 12 29.87 16.27 -4.58
C PRO A 12 28.76 15.26 -4.24
N ASN A 13 27.92 15.56 -3.24
CA ASN A 13 26.67 14.85 -3.06
C ASN A 13 25.52 15.70 -3.65
N PRO A 14 24.86 15.26 -4.75
CA PRO A 14 23.97 16.09 -5.55
C PRO A 14 22.56 16.30 -4.96
N TYR A 15 22.33 15.94 -3.69
CA TYR A 15 21.01 16.07 -3.08
C TYR A 15 21.06 16.88 -1.79
N CYS A 16 20.55 18.11 -1.92
CA CYS A 16 19.71 18.78 -0.94
C CYS A 16 20.43 19.42 0.28
N PHE A 17 20.80 20.70 0.13
CA PHE A 17 20.84 21.66 1.23
C PHE A 17 19.96 22.85 0.85
N CYS A 18 18.85 23.06 1.57
CA CYS A 18 18.16 24.36 1.69
C CYS A 18 17.05 24.26 2.75
N PHE A 19 17.40 24.45 4.03
CA PHE A 19 16.46 24.97 5.03
C PHE A 19 17.21 25.97 5.91
N SER A 20 17.19 27.25 5.52
CA SER A 20 17.37 28.45 6.37
C SER A 20 17.35 29.70 5.50
N ASN A 21 16.16 30.27 5.23
CA ASN A 21 15.94 31.73 5.15
C ASN A 21 14.52 32.01 4.64
N ASP A 22 13.84 32.95 5.30
CA ASP A 22 12.50 33.48 4.96
C ASP A 22 12.49 34.35 3.68
N ASN A 23 13.30 34.01 2.68
CA ASN A 23 13.24 34.58 1.34
C ASN A 23 13.34 33.43 0.34
N ILE A 24 12.21 33.01 -0.23
CA ILE A 24 12.17 32.08 -1.35
C ILE A 24 12.87 32.76 -2.54
N GLN A 25 14.14 32.43 -2.76
CA GLN A 25 14.77 32.61 -4.06
C GLN A 25 14.40 31.40 -4.91
N VAL A 26 13.55 31.63 -5.90
CA VAL A 26 13.13 30.61 -6.86
C VAL A 26 14.34 30.27 -7.72
N GLN A 27 14.89 29.08 -7.54
CA GLN A 27 15.89 28.53 -8.44
C GLN A 27 15.18 28.22 -9.78
N GLU A 28 15.49 28.98 -10.84
CA GLU A 28 14.92 28.76 -12.16
C GLU A 28 15.49 27.45 -12.76
N LEU A 29 14.81 26.35 -12.49
CA LEU A 29 15.02 25.11 -13.20
C LEU A 29 14.52 25.28 -14.65
N SER A 30 15.30 24.81 -15.62
CA SER A 30 14.89 24.81 -17.04
C SER A 30 13.59 24.04 -17.30
N SER A 31 13.18 23.17 -16.36
CA SER A 31 11.89 22.48 -16.36
C SER A 31 11.53 22.09 -14.91
N PRO A 32 10.73 22.89 -14.20
CA PRO A 32 10.28 22.52 -12.86
C PRO A 32 9.45 21.23 -12.92
N PRO A 33 9.56 20.35 -11.90
CA PRO A 33 8.84 19.07 -11.89
C PRO A 33 7.34 19.31 -11.96
N HIS A 34 6.66 18.54 -12.81
CA HIS A 34 5.23 18.66 -12.97
C HIS A 34 4.52 18.15 -11.72
N ALA A 35 3.71 19.00 -11.09
CA ALA A 35 3.10 18.70 -9.79
C ALA A 35 2.27 17.41 -9.79
N SER A 36 1.52 17.14 -10.86
CA SER A 36 0.76 15.90 -10.99
C SER A 36 1.67 14.67 -11.05
N GLY A 37 2.85 14.78 -11.67
CA GLY A 37 3.87 13.74 -11.73
C GLY A 37 4.42 13.42 -10.35
N VAL A 38 4.78 14.46 -9.57
CA VAL A 38 5.25 14.28 -8.19
C VAL A 38 4.18 13.62 -7.31
N VAL A 39 2.93 14.07 -7.41
CA VAL A 39 1.81 13.48 -6.65
C VAL A 39 1.58 12.02 -7.08
N LYS A 40 1.65 11.72 -8.38
CA LYS A 40 1.52 10.37 -8.91
C LYS A 40 2.59 9.43 -8.35
N ASP A 41 3.84 9.86 -8.32
CA ASP A 41 4.95 9.07 -7.78
C ASP A 41 4.78 8.82 -6.27
N CYS A 42 4.32 9.82 -5.52
CA CYS A 42 3.97 9.67 -4.11
C CYS A 42 2.85 8.65 -3.90
N VAL A 43 1.80 8.69 -4.73
CA VAL A 43 0.69 7.72 -4.68
C VAL A 43 1.20 6.31 -4.95
N ILE A 44 2.01 6.12 -6.00
CA ILE A 44 2.60 4.81 -6.34
C ILE A 44 3.44 4.28 -5.17
N ASN A 45 4.31 5.10 -4.60
CA ASN A 45 5.15 4.70 -3.46
C ASN A 45 4.33 4.34 -2.22
N CYS A 46 3.24 5.08 -1.95
CA CYS A 46 2.31 4.76 -0.87
C CYS A 46 1.64 3.41 -1.09
N ILE A 47 1.23 3.11 -2.32
CA ILE A 47 0.62 1.84 -2.70
C ILE A 47 1.62 0.69 -2.57
N HIS A 48 2.88 0.87 -3.00
CA HIS A 48 3.94 -0.12 -2.77
C HIS A 48 4.12 -0.44 -1.29
N HIS A 49 4.15 0.58 -0.43
CA HIS A 49 4.25 0.38 1.01
C HIS A 49 3.02 -0.35 1.55
N THR A 50 1.83 0.01 1.09
CA THR A 50 0.57 -0.64 1.46
C THR A 50 0.59 -2.12 1.09
N TYR A 51 1.00 -2.46 -0.14
CA TYR A 51 1.14 -3.84 -0.60
C TYR A 51 2.06 -4.65 0.33
N ASN A 52 3.24 -4.12 0.64
CA ASN A 52 4.21 -4.79 1.52
C ASN A 52 3.65 -5.02 2.92
N CYS A 53 2.93 -4.03 3.48
CA CYS A 53 2.28 -4.14 4.77
C CYS A 53 1.18 -5.21 4.78
N LEU A 54 0.37 -5.28 3.71
CA LEU A 54 -0.64 -6.32 3.56
C LEU A 54 -0.01 -7.70 3.40
N PHE A 55 1.00 -7.84 2.55
CA PHE A 55 1.67 -9.10 2.30
C PHE A 55 2.29 -9.66 3.60
N ALA A 56 2.98 -8.81 4.36
CA ALA A 56 3.63 -9.20 5.62
C ALA A 56 2.65 -9.52 6.76
N ASN A 57 1.39 -9.07 6.71
CA ASN A 57 0.43 -9.22 7.81
C ASN A 57 -0.94 -9.74 7.34
N CYS A 58 -0.96 -10.47 6.22
CA CYS A 58 -2.18 -10.75 5.46
C CYS A 58 -3.28 -11.41 6.29
N ASP A 59 -2.95 -12.44 7.07
CA ASP A 59 -3.93 -13.20 7.84
C ASP A 59 -4.61 -12.33 8.93
N GLU A 60 -3.83 -11.54 9.67
CA GLU A 60 -4.38 -10.65 10.71
C GLU A 60 -5.26 -9.55 10.13
N VAL A 61 -4.83 -8.96 9.01
CA VAL A 61 -5.60 -7.91 8.34
C VAL A 61 -6.88 -8.48 7.75
N TYR A 62 -6.83 -9.64 7.11
CA TYR A 62 -7.99 -10.32 6.57
C TYR A 62 -9.03 -10.65 7.65
N LYS A 63 -8.61 -11.21 8.79
CA LYS A 63 -9.51 -11.54 9.91
C LYS A 63 -10.20 -10.30 10.48
N ARG A 64 -9.54 -9.14 10.46
CA ARG A 64 -10.11 -7.87 10.93
C ARG A 64 -11.12 -7.29 9.96
N GLU A 65 -10.76 -7.20 8.68
CA GLU A 65 -11.62 -6.60 7.64
C GLU A 65 -12.85 -7.48 7.36
N SER A 66 -12.70 -8.81 7.34
CA SER A 66 -13.84 -9.73 7.14
C SER A 66 -14.90 -9.62 8.24
N LYS A 67 -14.49 -9.49 9.50
CA LYS A 67 -15.41 -9.24 10.63
C LYS A 67 -16.14 -7.90 10.50
N GLN A 68 -15.48 -6.88 9.97
CA GLN A 68 -16.08 -5.56 9.74
C GLN A 68 -17.08 -5.51 8.57
N GLN A 69 -17.10 -6.49 7.66
CA GLN A 69 -18.18 -6.58 6.66
C GLN A 69 -19.42 -7.29 7.21
N ILE A 70 -19.22 -8.24 8.13
CA ILE A 70 -20.33 -8.99 8.75
C ILE A 70 -21.17 -8.05 9.62
N ASN A 71 -20.55 -7.25 10.48
CA ASN A 71 -21.27 -6.34 11.40
C ASN A 71 -22.00 -5.16 10.70
N THR A 72 -21.51 -4.67 9.55
CA THR A 72 -22.21 -3.64 8.77
C THR A 72 -23.47 -4.15 8.07
N THR A 73 -23.51 -5.45 7.75
CA THR A 73 -24.67 -6.07 7.09
C THR A 73 -25.80 -6.35 8.08
N THR A 74 -25.47 -6.72 9.32
CA THR A 74 -26.46 -7.04 10.37
C THR A 74 -27.07 -5.82 11.07
N THR A 75 -26.53 -4.61 10.89
CA THR A 75 -27.08 -3.37 11.49
C THR A 75 -28.33 -2.83 10.77
N SER A 76 -28.81 -3.51 9.70
CA SER A 76 -30.06 -3.12 9.03
C SER A 76 -31.31 -3.89 9.48
N MET A 77 -31.20 -4.99 10.25
CA MET A 77 -32.36 -5.63 10.88
C MET A 77 -31.96 -6.43 12.14
N ILE A 78 -32.70 -6.18 13.23
CA ILE A 78 -32.88 -6.97 14.47
C ILE A 78 -32.12 -6.46 15.71
N ASP A 79 -32.88 -5.75 16.56
CA ASP A 79 -32.67 -5.64 18.01
C ASP A 79 -32.78 -7.01 18.69
N ASN A 80 -31.98 -7.15 19.76
CA ASN A 80 -32.04 -8.13 20.85
C ASN A 80 -31.34 -9.49 20.66
N ASN A 81 -30.15 -9.54 21.28
CA ASN A 81 -29.66 -10.60 22.17
C ASN A 81 -29.99 -12.05 21.80
N ASN A 82 -28.98 -12.74 21.27
CA ASN A 82 -28.63 -14.06 21.79
C ASN A 82 -27.17 -14.37 21.47
N GLU A 83 -26.39 -14.58 22.52
CA GLU A 83 -25.16 -15.36 22.49
C GLU A 83 -25.48 -16.71 21.84
N LEU A 84 -25.01 -16.91 20.61
CA LEU A 84 -25.06 -18.20 19.94
C LEU A 84 -23.67 -18.50 19.38
N ASN A 85 -22.95 -19.27 20.19
CA ASN A 85 -22.23 -20.48 19.80
C ASN A 85 -21.06 -20.29 18.81
N GLU A 86 -19.88 -20.44 19.40
CA GLU A 86 -18.55 -20.47 18.82
C GLU A 86 -18.26 -21.73 17.94
N ASP A 87 -19.28 -22.32 17.31
CA ASP A 87 -19.13 -23.56 16.53
C ASP A 87 -19.85 -23.43 15.19
N GLY A 88 -19.14 -23.00 14.13
CA GLY A 88 -19.83 -22.87 12.84
C GLY A 88 -19.09 -22.38 11.60
N ILE A 89 -17.81 -22.04 11.62
CA ILE A 89 -16.92 -22.17 10.44
C ILE A 89 -15.56 -22.62 10.96
N GLN A 90 -15.48 -23.91 11.27
CA GLN A 90 -14.21 -24.59 11.50
C GLN A 90 -13.59 -24.93 10.14
N THR A 91 -12.94 -23.95 9.51
CA THR A 91 -11.82 -24.24 8.61
C THR A 91 -10.55 -24.22 9.44
N LEU A 92 -10.26 -25.40 9.99
CA LEU A 92 -8.98 -25.89 10.51
C LEU A 92 -7.77 -25.00 10.15
N SER A 93 -7.24 -24.28 11.14
CA SER A 93 -5.85 -23.79 11.12
C SER A 93 -5.31 -23.58 12.54
N THR A 94 -5.47 -24.56 13.42
CA THR A 94 -4.42 -24.85 14.40
C THR A 94 -3.29 -25.54 13.64
N THR A 95 -2.23 -24.82 13.28
CA THR A 95 -0.83 -25.30 13.16
C THR A 95 0.07 -24.14 12.69
N THR A 96 0.90 -23.62 13.62
CA THR A 96 2.16 -22.87 13.42
C THR A 96 2.15 -21.57 12.60
N ASN A 97 2.75 -20.54 13.22
CA ASN A 97 3.20 -19.25 12.67
C ASN A 97 3.92 -19.34 11.31
N VAL A 98 3.21 -19.56 10.20
CA VAL A 98 3.74 -19.32 8.85
C VAL A 98 2.97 -18.15 8.27
N ILE A 99 3.50 -16.95 8.53
CA ILE A 99 3.00 -15.70 7.94
C ILE A 99 3.60 -15.63 6.53
N GLY A 100 2.81 -15.93 5.51
CA GLY A 100 3.24 -15.83 4.11
C GLY A 100 2.64 -16.86 3.16
N PRO A 101 3.00 -16.81 1.87
CA PRO A 101 2.53 -17.76 0.87
C PRO A 101 3.04 -19.17 1.17
N SER A 102 2.12 -20.14 1.13
CA SER A 102 2.44 -21.56 1.37
C SER A 102 2.38 -22.33 0.05
N LEU A 103 3.34 -23.24 -0.15
CA LEU A 103 3.28 -24.14 -1.31
C LEU A 103 2.10 -25.14 -1.21
N LYS A 104 1.53 -25.35 -0.03
CA LYS A 104 0.50 -26.37 0.20
C LYS A 104 -0.92 -25.81 0.23
N SER A 105 -1.07 -24.48 0.18
CA SER A 105 -2.37 -23.82 0.33
C SER A 105 -2.44 -22.49 -0.42
N LEU A 106 -3.51 -22.30 -1.19
CA LEU A 106 -3.82 -21.02 -1.85
C LEU A 106 -4.53 -20.00 -0.95
N GLN A 107 -4.74 -20.33 0.33
CA GLN A 107 -5.49 -19.49 1.25
C GLN A 107 -4.89 -18.09 1.40
N PHE A 108 -3.57 -17.99 1.52
CA PHE A 108 -2.86 -16.70 1.60
C PHE A 108 -3.19 -15.81 0.40
N TRP A 109 -3.09 -16.34 -0.82
CA TRP A 109 -3.36 -15.60 -2.05
C TRP A 109 -4.81 -15.15 -2.16
N HIS A 110 -5.75 -15.99 -1.73
CA HIS A 110 -7.17 -15.61 -1.68
C HIS A 110 -7.43 -14.47 -0.69
N GLN A 111 -6.85 -14.54 0.51
CA GLN A 111 -6.96 -13.47 1.50
C GLN A 111 -6.32 -12.17 1.01
N LEU A 112 -5.13 -12.26 0.41
CA LEU A 112 -4.43 -11.11 -0.16
C LEU A 112 -5.26 -10.48 -1.28
N MET A 113 -5.83 -11.27 -2.20
CA MET A 113 -6.70 -10.78 -3.28
C MET A 113 -7.84 -9.95 -2.73
N TYR A 114 -8.54 -10.49 -1.73
CA TYR A 114 -9.63 -9.78 -1.08
C TYR A 114 -9.17 -8.43 -0.52
N LEU A 115 -8.06 -8.41 0.24
CA LEU A 115 -7.53 -7.17 0.81
C LEU A 115 -7.13 -6.15 -0.25
N LEU A 116 -6.50 -6.58 -1.35
CA LEU A 116 -6.16 -5.70 -2.48
C LEU A 116 -7.42 -5.10 -3.10
N THR A 117 -8.48 -5.89 -3.30
CA THR A 117 -9.75 -5.35 -3.83
C THR A 117 -10.39 -4.33 -2.88
N CYS A 118 -10.26 -4.53 -1.56
CA CYS A 118 -10.72 -3.55 -0.57
C CYS A 118 -9.91 -2.25 -0.63
N ILE A 119 -8.58 -2.30 -0.80
CA ILE A 119 -7.75 -1.10 -0.96
C ILE A 119 -8.14 -0.35 -2.23
N ILE A 120 -8.26 -1.03 -3.38
CA ILE A 120 -8.64 -0.40 -4.65
C ILE A 120 -9.99 0.31 -4.54
N SER A 121 -10.98 -0.31 -3.90
CA SER A 121 -12.29 0.32 -3.64
C SER A 121 -12.15 1.55 -2.74
N LYS A 122 -11.42 1.45 -1.62
CA LYS A 122 -11.18 2.58 -0.71
C LYS A 122 -10.46 3.74 -1.41
N ASP A 123 -9.46 3.45 -2.22
CA ASP A 123 -8.68 4.46 -2.95
C ASP A 123 -9.53 5.19 -3.99
N ARG A 124 -10.37 4.45 -4.72
CA ARG A 124 -11.33 5.02 -5.67
C ARG A 124 -12.39 5.87 -5.00
N GLU A 125 -12.93 5.43 -3.87
CA GLU A 125 -14.07 6.08 -3.21
C GLU A 125 -13.68 7.25 -2.32
N ARG A 126 -12.47 7.24 -1.75
CA ARG A 126 -12.02 8.27 -0.79
C ARG A 126 -10.97 9.18 -1.38
N TYR A 127 -9.87 8.61 -1.87
CA TYR A 127 -8.71 9.41 -2.27
C TYR A 127 -8.87 10.02 -3.66
N SER A 128 -9.51 9.35 -4.63
CA SER A 128 -9.78 9.96 -5.94
C SER A 128 -10.66 11.22 -5.85
N LEU A 129 -11.53 11.33 -4.85
CA LEU A 129 -12.37 12.52 -4.66
C LEU A 129 -11.56 13.72 -4.13
N VAL A 130 -10.58 13.45 -3.27
CA VAL A 130 -9.75 14.46 -2.61
C VAL A 130 -8.60 14.90 -3.52
N LEU A 131 -7.99 13.95 -4.23
CA LEU A 131 -6.86 14.17 -5.14
C LEU A 131 -7.32 14.36 -6.59
N ASN A 132 -8.28 15.26 -6.80
CA ASN A 132 -8.89 15.52 -8.12
C ASN A 132 -8.38 16.82 -8.78
N GLN A 133 -7.19 17.29 -8.39
CA GLN A 133 -6.59 18.52 -8.95
C GLN A 133 -6.12 18.34 -10.41
N PHE A 134 -5.89 17.09 -10.83
CA PHE A 134 -5.36 16.74 -12.15
C PHE A 134 -6.17 15.58 -12.78
N PRO A 135 -7.47 15.74 -13.05
CA PRO A 135 -8.37 14.64 -13.40
C PRO A 135 -7.99 13.88 -14.69
N SER A 136 -7.33 14.56 -15.63
CA SER A 136 -6.84 13.94 -16.88
C SER A 136 -5.51 13.19 -16.73
N GLU A 137 -4.78 13.42 -15.64
CA GLU A 137 -3.41 12.94 -15.46
C GLU A 137 -3.25 12.03 -14.24
N LEU A 138 -4.13 12.18 -13.25
CA LEU A 138 -4.11 11.50 -11.97
C LEU A 138 -5.51 10.97 -11.63
N ASN A 139 -5.60 9.65 -11.50
CA ASN A 139 -6.75 9.01 -10.87
C ASN A 139 -6.25 7.92 -9.92
N VAL A 140 -6.43 8.15 -8.62
CA VAL A 140 -5.86 7.31 -7.56
C VAL A 140 -6.36 5.87 -7.66
N GLY A 141 -7.66 5.68 -7.91
CA GLY A 141 -8.24 4.34 -8.09
C GLY A 141 -7.63 3.57 -9.26
N HIS A 142 -7.39 4.22 -10.40
CA HIS A 142 -6.72 3.58 -11.54
C HIS A 142 -5.25 3.26 -11.25
N ILE A 143 -4.52 4.20 -10.62
CA ILE A 143 -3.12 3.99 -10.23
C ILE A 143 -3.00 2.84 -9.22
N SER A 144 -3.90 2.78 -8.24
CA SER A 144 -4.00 1.72 -7.24
C SER A 144 -4.19 0.35 -7.90
N ALA A 145 -5.18 0.23 -8.79
CA ALA A 145 -5.44 -1.03 -9.49
C ALA A 145 -4.25 -1.51 -10.33
N ASP A 146 -3.65 -0.61 -11.14
CA ASP A 146 -2.50 -0.95 -12.00
C ASP A 146 -1.27 -1.34 -11.18
N THR A 147 -0.96 -0.57 -10.13
CA THR A 147 0.22 -0.80 -9.29
C THR A 147 0.10 -2.08 -8.47
N LEU A 148 -1.03 -2.30 -7.80
CA LEU A 148 -1.24 -3.50 -6.98
C LEU A 148 -1.30 -4.77 -7.84
N TRP A 149 -1.91 -4.70 -9.03
CA TRP A 149 -1.91 -5.83 -9.97
C TRP A 149 -0.51 -6.21 -10.44
N LYS A 150 0.33 -5.22 -10.76
CA LYS A 150 1.73 -5.46 -11.17
C LYS A 150 2.53 -6.14 -10.08
N LEU A 151 2.47 -5.62 -8.85
CA LEU A 151 3.17 -6.21 -7.69
C LEU A 151 2.71 -7.64 -7.45
N LEU A 152 1.40 -7.84 -7.38
CA LEU A 152 0.82 -9.16 -7.22
C LEU A 152 1.25 -10.14 -8.32
N SER A 153 1.22 -9.71 -9.57
CA SER A 153 1.53 -10.58 -10.70
C SER A 153 2.96 -11.09 -10.67
N VAL A 154 3.89 -10.24 -10.21
CA VAL A 154 5.29 -10.64 -9.99
C VAL A 154 5.37 -11.68 -8.89
N ASP A 155 4.80 -11.42 -7.71
CA ASP A 155 4.90 -12.36 -6.59
C ASP A 155 4.18 -13.69 -6.86
N LEU A 156 3.04 -13.66 -7.56
CA LEU A 156 2.35 -14.87 -8.01
C LEU A 156 3.21 -15.66 -9.00
N LYS A 157 3.82 -14.98 -9.97
CA LYS A 157 4.68 -15.62 -10.97
C LYS A 157 5.87 -16.27 -10.29
N ASP A 158 6.59 -15.54 -9.44
CA ASP A 158 7.78 -16.03 -8.74
C ASP A 158 7.42 -17.22 -7.83
N HIS A 159 6.28 -17.16 -7.13
CA HIS A 159 5.79 -18.29 -6.32
C HIS A 159 5.43 -19.51 -7.18
N LEU A 160 4.81 -19.32 -8.35
CA LEU A 160 4.44 -20.41 -9.26
C LEU A 160 5.64 -21.04 -9.97
N GLU A 161 6.67 -20.27 -10.30
CA GLU A 161 7.91 -20.80 -10.87
C GLU A 161 8.59 -21.78 -9.90
N VAL A 162 8.59 -21.49 -8.60
CA VAL A 162 9.11 -22.40 -7.55
C VAL A 162 8.37 -23.75 -7.49
N TYR A 163 7.11 -23.84 -7.92
CA TYR A 163 6.41 -25.12 -8.02
C TYR A 163 6.77 -25.93 -9.26
N SER A 164 7.29 -25.27 -10.29
CA SER A 164 7.61 -25.91 -11.57
C SER A 164 9.00 -26.56 -11.59
N GLU A 165 9.84 -26.24 -10.60
CA GLU A 165 11.15 -26.86 -10.33
C GLU A 165 11.04 -28.11 -9.45
#